data_AF-A0A9E2GHW1-F1
#
_entry.id   AF-A0A9E2GHW1-F1
#
_cell.length_a   1.000
_cell.length_b   1.000
_cell.length_c   1.000
_cell.angle_alpha   90.00
_cell.angle_beta   90.00
_cell.angle_gamma   90.00
#
_symmetry.space_group_name_H-M   'P 1'
#
loop_
_entity.id
_entity.type
_entity.pdbx_description
1 polymer ?
#
loop_
_entity_poly.entity_id
_entity_poly.type
_entity_poly.pdbx_seq_one_letter_code
_entity_poly.pdbx_strand_id
1 'polypeptide(L)' 'MSDGKGIFRAAAFQLSPCLFDRDGSTEKVVKAIEKCGREGILLAVFPETFIPNFPYFAW' A
#
# COMPACT_ATOMS: atom_id res chain seq x y z
N MET A 1 17.92 1.73 16.96
CA MET A 1 18.40 0.51 16.27
C MET A 1 18.61 0.88 14.81
N SER A 2 19.82 1.32 14.50
CA SER A 2 20.27 1.63 13.14
C SER A 2 21.58 0.87 12.98
N ASP A 3 21.48 -0.38 12.55
CA ASP A 3 22.64 -1.23 12.30
C ASP A 3 23.32 -0.81 10.99
N GLY A 4 24.23 0.16 11.09
CA GLY A 4 25.53 0.17 10.42
C GLY A 4 25.64 0.10 8.87
N LYS A 5 24.57 0.02 8.10
CA LYS A 5 24.63 -0.04 6.63
C LYS A 5 23.30 0.50 6.09
N GLY A 6 23.32 1.37 5.08
CA GLY A 6 22.13 2.00 4.49
C GLY A 6 21.20 1.04 3.73
N ILE A 7 20.94 -0.14 4.29
CA ILE A 7 20.07 -1.19 3.77
C ILE A 7 18.78 -1.14 4.57
N PHE A 8 17.66 -0.97 3.88
CA PHE A 8 16.33 -1.04 4.47
C PHE A 8 15.45 -1.98 3.65
N ARG A 9 14.37 -2.46 4.27
CA ARG A 9 13.38 -3.29 3.58
C ARG A 9 12.27 -2.40 3.04
N ALA A 10 11.95 -2.58 1.76
CA ALA A 10 10.84 -1.93 1.08
C ALA A 10 9.82 -2.97 0.61
N ALA A 11 8.57 -2.56 0.43
CA ALA A 11 7.49 -3.37 -0.12
C ALA A 11 6.78 -2.64 -1.26
N ALA A 12 6.42 -3.38 -2.31
CA ALA A 12 5.52 -2.93 -3.36
C ALA A 12 4.26 -3.79 -3.34
N PHE A 13 3.10 -3.16 -3.29
CA PHE A 13 1.82 -3.84 -3.18
C PHE A 13 1.14 -3.97 -4.54
N GLN A 14 0.84 -5.21 -4.93
CA GLN A 14 -0.10 -5.51 -6.00
C GLN A 14 -1.43 -5.94 -5.37
N LEU A 15 -2.39 -5.02 -5.34
CA LEU A 15 -3.70 -5.20 -4.75
C LEU A 15 -4.77 -4.78 -5.76
N SER A 16 -5.96 -5.35 -5.64
CA SER A 16 -7.15 -4.86 -6.34
C SER A 16 -7.97 -3.94 -5.43
N PRO A 17 -8.42 -2.76 -5.90
CA PRO A 17 -9.31 -1.90 -5.12
C PRO A 17 -10.67 -2.55 -4.91
N CYS A 18 -11.46 -2.04 -3.98
CA CYS A 18 -12.89 -2.32 -3.90
C CYS A 18 -13.62 -1.35 -4.84
N LEU A 19 -14.11 -1.86 -5.98
CA LEU A 19 -14.80 -1.03 -6.96
C LEU A 19 -16.05 -0.39 -6.33
N PHE A 20 -16.21 0.92 -6.54
CA PHE A 20 -17.30 1.74 -5.98
C PHE A 20 -17.37 1.79 -4.44
N ASP A 21 -16.35 1.29 -3.74
CA ASP A 21 -16.27 1.31 -2.28
C ASP A 21 -14.89 1.86 -1.84
N ARG A 22 -14.86 3.18 -1.63
CA ARG A 22 -13.66 3.90 -1.17
C ARG A 22 -13.15 3.37 0.17
N ASP A 23 -14.06 3.09 1.09
CA ASP A 23 -13.71 2.72 2.45
C ASP A 23 -13.17 1.28 2.47
N GLY A 24 -13.73 0.38 1.67
CA GLY A 24 -13.18 -0.95 1.41
C GLY A 24 -11.77 -0.94 0.79
N SER A 25 -11.51 -0.05 -0.17
CA SER A 25 -10.14 0.16 -0.70
C SER A 25 -9.19 0.69 0.37
N THR A 26 -9.66 1.62 1.22
CA THR A 26 -8.88 2.21 2.32
C THR A 26 -8.51 1.15 3.36
N GLU A 27 -9.46 0.31 3.75
CA GLU A 27 -9.27 -0.79 4.69
C GLU A 27 -8.19 -1.78 4.22
N LYS A 28 -8.12 -2.07 2.91
CA LYS A 28 -7.05 -2.90 2.32
C LYS A 28 -5.67 -2.25 2.48
N VAL A 29 -5.56 -0.95 2.28
CA VAL A 29 -4.31 -0.19 2.47
C VAL A 29 -3.90 -0.20 3.94
N VAL A 30 -4.83 0.03 4.88
CA VAL A 30 -4.54 -0.01 6.32
C VAL A 30 -3.99 -1.38 6.72
N LYS A 31 -4.64 -2.48 6.32
CA LYS A 31 -4.16 -3.84 6.60
C LYS A 31 -2.77 -4.13 6.02
N ALA A 32 -2.48 -3.60 4.83
CA ALA A 32 -1.17 -3.71 4.20
C ALA A 32 -0.08 -2.95 4.99
N ILE A 33 -0.38 -1.73 5.46
CA ILE A 33 0.53 -0.92 6.30
C ILE A 33 0.78 -1.61 7.65
N GLU A 34 -0.26 -2.17 8.29
CA GLU A 34 -0.09 -2.93 9.53
C GLU A 34 0.84 -4.15 9.35
N LYS A 35 0.72 -4.85 8.21
CA LYS A 35 1.63 -5.94 7.84
C LYS A 35 3.06 -5.43 7.69
N CYS A 36 3.27 -4.30 7.00
CA CYS A 36 4.58 -3.65 6.91
C CYS A 36 5.19 -3.34 8.27
N GLY A 37 4.37 -2.81 9.21
CA GLY A 37 4.80 -2.53 10.58
C GLY A 37 5.27 -3.79 11.31
N ARG A 38 4.52 -4.90 11.20
CA ARG A 38 4.91 -6.20 11.79
C ARG A 38 6.17 -6.80 11.16
N GLU A 39 6.41 -6.52 9.88
CA GLU A 39 7.56 -7.04 9.14
C GLU A 39 8.78 -6.11 9.17
N GLY A 40 8.71 -4.92 9.77
CA GLY A 40 9.83 -3.97 9.77
C GLY A 40 10.16 -3.39 8.39
N ILE A 41 9.15 -3.26 7.52
CA ILE A 41 9.26 -2.55 6.24
C ILE A 41 9.29 -1.05 6.50
N LEU A 42 10.27 -0.34 5.93
CA LEU A 42 10.44 1.12 6.11
C LEU A 42 9.89 1.95 4.95
N LEU A 43 9.63 1.33 3.80
CA LEU A 43 9.02 1.99 2.63
C LEU A 43 7.99 1.05 2.01
N ALA A 44 6.77 1.53 1.81
CA ALA A 44 5.71 0.81 1.12
C ALA A 44 5.16 1.67 -0.02
N VAL A 45 5.00 1.09 -1.20
CA VAL A 45 4.39 1.75 -2.36
C VAL A 45 3.14 0.99 -2.80
N PHE A 46 2.14 1.74 -3.26
CA PHE A 46 0.82 1.24 -3.68
C PHE A 46 0.56 1.56 -5.16
N PRO A 47 -0.40 0.88 -5.81
CA PRO A 47 -0.78 1.18 -7.18
C PRO A 47 -1.26 2.64 -7.35
N GLU A 48 -1.08 3.17 -8.56
CA GLU A 48 -1.52 4.52 -8.91
C GLU A 48 -3.03 4.71 -8.69
N THR A 49 -3.41 5.81 -8.03
CA THR A 49 -4.82 6.18 -7.77
C THR A 49 -5.65 5.07 -7.08
N PHE A 50 -5.02 4.24 -6.25
CA PHE A 50 -5.68 3.07 -5.65
C PHE A 50 -6.94 3.40 -4.82
N ILE A 51 -7.02 4.58 -4.20
CA ILE A 51 -8.19 5.03 -3.44
C ILE A 51 -8.87 6.20 -4.19
N PRO A 52 -10.16 6.09 -4.57
CA PRO A 52 -11.04 4.93 -4.37
C PRO A 52 -10.78 3.75 -5.33
N ASN A 53 -10.35 4.04 -6.56
CA ASN A 53 -9.88 3.13 -7.60
C ASN A 53 -9.40 3.99 -8.77
N PHE A 54 -8.63 3.38 -9.68
CA PHE A 54 -8.20 4.05 -10.91
C PHE A 54 -9.41 4.47 -11.75
N PRO A 55 -9.41 5.67 -12.37
CA PRO A 55 -10.56 6.21 -13.10
C PRO A 55 -10.76 5.54 -14.47
N TYR A 56 -11.18 4.27 -14.44
CA TYR A 56 -11.56 3.49 -15.62
C TYR A 56 -12.88 3.97 -16.26
N PHE A 57 -13.17 5.26 -16.27
CA PHE A 57 -14.37 5.80 -16.91
C PHE A 57 -14.08 7.13 -17.60
N ALA A 58 -12.84 7.63 -17.50
CA ALA A 58 -12.46 8.96 -17.93
C ALA A 58 -11.82 8.97 -19.34
N TRP A 59 -12.25 8.08 -20.23
CA TRP A 59 -11.81 8.01 -21.62
C TRP A 59 -12.81 8.64 -22.59
#